data_AF-A0A5D2B9K3-F1
#
_entry.id   AF-A0A5D2B9K3-F1
#
_cell.length_a   1.000
_cell.length_b   1.000
_cell.length_c   1.000
_cell.angle_alpha   90.00
_cell.angle_beta   90.00
_cell.angle_gamma   90.00
#
_symmetry.space_group_name_H-M   'P 1'
#
loop_
_entity.id
_entity.type
_entity.pdbx_description
1 polymer ?
#
loop_
_entity_poly.entity_id
_entity_poly.type
_entity_poly.pdbx_seq_one_letter_code
_entity_poly.pdbx_strand_id
1 'polypeptide(L)'
;MLRSEGLCPLTPEEAILMLAALGFNLTRENLLSSIELEPFKNFSSQLAAMDFFAYTAVDTFVITDSGSQLSSLKSRHRIYYGGGRMPTIHPNKRRLVDIFIKNNTIEWKVFEQRVRKAVKQIKHVQSRPKARSVYWYPQCKECICRTY
;
A
#
# COMPACT_ATOMS: atom_id res chain seq x y z
N MET A 1 -4.98 -0.58 23.07
CA MET A 1 -6.10 0.13 22.40
C MET A 1 -5.75 0.59 20.98
N LEU A 2 -4.67 1.35 20.74
CA LEU A 2 -4.35 1.87 19.39
C LEU A 2 -4.15 0.79 18.30
N ARG A 3 -3.47 -0.33 18.64
CA ARG A 3 -3.22 -1.42 17.69
C ARG A 3 -4.52 -2.14 17.29
N SER A 4 -5.37 -2.48 18.25
CA SER A 4 -6.68 -3.13 18.03
C SER A 4 -7.69 -2.25 17.27
N GLU A 5 -7.48 -0.93 17.24
CA GLU A 5 -8.28 0.00 16.45
C GLU A 5 -7.77 0.15 15.01
N GLY A 6 -6.62 -0.46 14.67
CA GLY A 6 -6.01 -0.37 13.34
C GLY A 6 -5.33 0.98 13.07
N LEU A 7 -5.00 1.74 14.12
CA LEU A 7 -4.33 3.04 14.00
C LEU A 7 -2.81 2.91 13.86
N CYS A 8 -2.24 1.74 14.17
CA CYS A 8 -0.84 1.46 13.97
C CYS A 8 -0.54 1.01 12.52
N PRO A 9 0.65 1.33 11.97
CA PRO A 9 1.13 0.71 10.75
C PRO A 9 1.36 -0.80 10.98
N LEU A 10 1.24 -1.58 9.89
CA LEU A 10 1.65 -2.98 9.90
C LEU A 10 3.17 -3.07 10.08
N THR A 11 3.64 -4.03 10.86
CA THR A 11 5.08 -4.32 10.91
C THR A 11 5.56 -4.89 9.56
N PRO A 12 6.87 -4.83 9.26
CA PRO A 12 7.41 -5.46 8.06
C PRO A 12 7.05 -6.95 7.97
N GLU A 13 7.07 -7.68 9.08
CA GLU A 13 6.71 -9.09 9.16
C GLU A 13 5.22 -9.32 8.84
N GLU A 14 4.33 -8.50 9.39
CA GLU A 14 2.89 -8.56 9.09
C GLU A 14 2.60 -8.25 7.62
N ALA A 15 3.30 -7.27 7.05
CA ALA A 15 3.16 -6.94 5.64
C ALA A 15 3.61 -8.10 4.74
N ILE A 16 4.73 -8.75 5.08
CA ILE A 16 5.23 -9.95 4.40
C ILE A 16 4.21 -11.09 4.49
N LEU A 17 3.68 -11.41 5.68
CA LEU A 17 2.66 -12.44 5.86
C LEU A 17 1.38 -12.15 5.08
N MET A 18 0.96 -10.89 5.05
CA MET A 18 -0.19 -10.46 4.26
C MET A 18 0.05 -10.69 2.76
N LEU A 19 1.21 -10.30 2.24
CA LEU A 19 1.57 -10.48 0.84
C LEU A 19 1.67 -11.97 0.46
N ALA A 20 2.27 -12.80 1.32
CA ALA A 20 2.31 -14.25 1.14
C ALA A 20 0.89 -14.83 1.01
N ALA A 21 -0.03 -14.43 1.89
CA ALA A 21 -1.44 -14.87 1.84
C ALA A 21 -2.22 -14.34 0.61
N LEU A 22 -1.77 -13.25 -0.01
CA LEU A 22 -2.31 -12.79 -1.28
C LEU A 22 -1.77 -13.59 -2.47
N GLY A 23 -0.75 -14.44 -2.27
CA GLY A 23 -0.12 -15.27 -3.30
C GLY A 23 1.07 -14.60 -3.99
N PHE A 24 1.66 -13.57 -3.39
CA PHE A 24 2.90 -12.98 -3.90
C PHE A 24 4.10 -13.82 -3.50
N ASN A 25 4.99 -14.09 -4.46
CA ASN A 25 6.30 -14.66 -4.17
C ASN A 25 7.19 -13.57 -3.56
N LEU A 26 7.75 -13.87 -2.40
CA LEU A 26 8.49 -12.91 -1.60
C LEU A 26 9.98 -13.19 -1.70
N THR A 27 10.70 -12.30 -2.39
CA THR A 27 12.16 -12.19 -2.27
C THR A 27 12.48 -10.91 -1.53
N ARG A 28 13.37 -10.99 -0.53
CA ARG A 28 13.88 -9.82 0.16
C ARG A 28 15.25 -9.50 -0.41
N GLU A 29 15.25 -8.60 -1.38
CA GLU A 29 16.48 -8.12 -2.00
C GLU A 29 16.60 -6.62 -1.71
N ASN A 30 17.78 -6.22 -1.23
CA ASN A 30 18.12 -4.80 -1.17
C ASN A 30 18.46 -4.38 -2.60
N LEU A 31 17.65 -3.50 -3.19
CA LEU A 31 17.87 -2.99 -4.55
C LEU A 31 19.16 -2.16 -4.68
N LEU A 32 19.69 -1.67 -3.55
CA LEU A 32 20.87 -0.83 -3.48
C LEU A 32 21.86 -1.41 -2.48
N SER A 33 23.14 -1.36 -2.85
CA SER A 33 24.26 -1.66 -1.94
C SER A 33 24.46 -0.54 -0.91
N SER A 34 25.19 -0.84 0.17
CA SER A 34 25.52 0.15 1.19
C SER A 34 26.36 1.32 0.67
N ILE A 35 27.12 1.09 -0.40
CA ILE A 35 27.98 2.07 -1.08
C ILE A 35 27.13 3.01 -1.93
N GLU A 36 26.20 2.47 -2.73
CA GLU A 36 25.28 3.29 -3.54
C GLU A 36 24.35 4.15 -2.68
N LEU A 37 24.05 3.71 -1.46
CA LEU A 37 23.22 4.46 -0.52
C LEU A 37 24.00 5.56 0.23
N GLU A 38 25.33 5.48 0.30
CA GLU A 38 26.18 6.38 1.08
C GLU A 38 25.96 7.88 0.76
N PRO A 39 25.87 8.30 -0.52
CA PRO A 39 25.64 9.70 -0.87
C PRO A 39 24.33 10.28 -0.32
N PHE A 40 23.33 9.42 -0.06
CA PHE A 40 21.99 9.82 0.33
C PHE A 40 21.73 9.77 1.84
N LYS A 41 22.61 9.15 2.64
CA LYS A 41 22.39 8.91 4.08
C LYS A 41 22.13 10.17 4.89
N ASN A 42 22.73 11.30 4.51
CA ASN A 42 22.58 12.58 5.21
C ASN A 42 21.48 13.48 4.62
N PHE A 43 20.83 13.05 3.54
CA PHE A 43 19.83 13.84 2.82
C PHE A 43 18.48 13.13 2.82
N SER A 44 17.72 13.32 3.91
CA SER A 44 16.38 12.73 4.07
C SER A 44 15.44 13.02 2.88
N SER A 45 15.52 14.23 2.30
CA SER A 45 14.74 14.60 1.11
C SER A 45 15.12 13.80 -0.14
N GLN A 46 16.40 13.53 -0.35
CA GLN A 46 16.87 12.74 -1.51
C GLN A 46 16.54 11.26 -1.33
N LEU A 47 16.68 10.73 -0.11
CA LEU A 47 16.26 9.37 0.21
C LEU A 47 14.75 9.19 -0.01
N ALA A 48 13.93 10.16 0.42
CA ALA A 48 12.49 10.15 0.17
C ALA A 48 12.13 10.27 -1.32
N ALA A 49 12.90 11.04 -2.10
CA ALA A 49 12.74 11.12 -3.55
C ALA A 49 13.06 9.77 -4.22
N MET A 50 14.12 9.10 -3.78
CA MET A 50 14.48 7.76 -4.27
C MET A 50 13.39 6.71 -3.94
N ASP A 51 12.85 6.74 -2.71
CA ASP A 51 11.70 5.91 -2.32
C ASP A 51 10.44 6.18 -3.14
N PHE A 52 10.29 7.41 -3.66
CA PHE A 52 9.21 7.76 -4.57
C PHE A 52 9.46 7.21 -5.98
N PHE A 53 10.69 7.29 -6.50
CA PHE A 53 11.03 6.72 -7.80
C PHE A 53 10.88 5.20 -7.82
N ALA A 54 11.43 4.49 -6.83
CA ALA A 54 11.26 3.04 -6.70
C ALA A 54 9.78 2.66 -6.67
N TYR A 55 8.97 3.47 -5.97
CA TYR A 55 7.52 3.32 -5.96
C TYR A 55 6.85 3.50 -7.33
N THR A 56 7.29 4.47 -8.15
CA THR A 56 6.66 4.68 -9.47
C THR A 56 6.89 3.50 -10.42
N ALA A 57 7.97 2.73 -10.22
CA ALA A 57 8.33 1.61 -11.07
C ALA A 57 7.55 0.31 -10.75
N VAL A 58 6.85 0.21 -9.61
CA VAL A 58 6.19 -1.06 -9.22
C VAL A 58 4.83 -1.24 -9.91
N ASP A 59 4.51 -2.48 -10.28
CA ASP A 59 3.20 -2.81 -10.86
C ASP A 59 2.06 -2.76 -9.84
N THR A 60 2.33 -3.10 -8.58
CA THR A 60 1.34 -3.09 -7.49
C THR A 60 1.96 -2.54 -6.23
N PHE A 61 1.24 -1.65 -5.53
CA PHE A 61 1.71 -1.08 -4.27
C PHE A 61 0.77 -1.39 -3.11
N VAL A 62 1.34 -1.63 -1.93
CA VAL A 62 0.61 -1.83 -0.67
C VAL A 62 0.83 -0.64 0.24
N ILE A 63 -0.26 -0.06 0.75
CA ILE A 63 -0.20 1.02 1.73
C ILE A 63 -0.33 0.45 3.14
N THR A 64 0.78 0.42 3.88
CA THR A 64 0.81 0.03 5.30
C THR A 64 0.45 1.22 6.21
N ASP A 65 0.76 2.44 5.78
CA ASP A 65 0.38 3.68 6.43
C ASP A 65 -0.46 4.60 5.52
N SER A 66 -1.78 4.43 5.57
CA SER A 66 -2.73 5.23 4.79
C SER A 66 -2.93 6.67 5.27
N GLY A 67 -2.32 7.10 6.38
CA GLY A 67 -2.52 8.43 6.95
C GLY A 67 -1.47 9.46 6.52
N SER A 68 -0.31 9.01 6.02
CA SER A 68 0.78 9.91 5.66
C SER A 68 0.55 10.71 4.38
N GLN A 69 1.19 11.88 4.31
CA GLN A 69 1.23 12.69 3.09
C GLN A 69 1.87 11.91 1.92
N LEU A 70 2.90 11.11 2.21
CA LEU A 70 3.59 10.29 1.21
C LEU A 70 2.66 9.23 0.61
N SER A 71 1.86 8.52 1.41
CA SER A 71 0.91 7.52 0.88
C SER A 71 -0.19 8.16 0.04
N SER A 72 -0.63 9.36 0.42
CA SER A 72 -1.58 10.16 -0.37
C SER A 72 -0.99 10.59 -1.71
N LEU A 73 0.25 11.10 -1.72
CA LEU A 73 0.96 11.50 -2.94
C LEU A 73 1.17 10.30 -3.88
N LYS A 74 1.67 9.20 -3.33
CA LYS A 74 1.84 7.93 -4.03
C LYS A 74 0.50 7.53 -4.68
N SER A 75 -0.54 7.30 -3.89
CA SER A 75 -1.86 6.87 -4.38
C SER A 75 -2.39 7.76 -5.53
N ARG A 76 -2.26 9.09 -5.40
CA ARG A 76 -2.65 10.03 -6.47
C ARG A 76 -1.83 9.87 -7.74
N HIS A 77 -0.51 9.72 -7.64
CA HIS A 77 0.36 9.52 -8.80
C HIS A 77 -0.08 8.30 -9.62
N ARG A 78 -0.36 7.17 -8.96
CA ARG A 78 -0.84 5.94 -9.64
C ARG A 78 -2.24 6.11 -10.25
N ILE A 79 -3.14 6.84 -9.61
CA ILE A 79 -4.46 7.13 -10.19
C ILE A 79 -4.32 7.99 -11.45
N TYR A 80 -3.46 9.01 -11.39
CA TYR A 80 -3.30 10.00 -12.46
C TYR A 80 -2.55 9.45 -13.68
N TYR A 81 -1.40 8.79 -13.47
CA TYR A 81 -0.55 8.26 -14.53
C TYR A 81 -0.84 6.81 -14.89
N GLY A 82 -1.39 6.03 -13.95
CA GLY A 82 -1.59 4.60 -14.15
C GLY A 82 -2.81 4.25 -15.01
N GLY A 83 -3.67 5.20 -15.36
CA GLY A 83 -4.84 4.95 -16.22
C GLY A 83 -5.77 3.83 -15.72
N GLY A 84 -5.79 3.58 -14.40
CA GLY A 84 -6.52 2.46 -13.80
C GLY A 84 -5.82 1.08 -13.86
N ARG A 85 -4.64 0.98 -14.48
CA ARG A 85 -3.84 -0.24 -14.62
C ARG A 85 -2.84 -0.46 -13.48
N MET A 86 -2.62 0.55 -12.64
CA MET A 86 -1.69 0.51 -11.50
C MET A 86 -2.43 0.38 -10.17
N PRO A 87 -2.84 -0.82 -9.75
CA PRO A 87 -3.64 -0.99 -8.53
C PRO A 87 -2.83 -0.65 -7.27
N THR A 88 -3.56 -0.15 -6.26
CA THR A 88 -3.02 0.10 -4.92
C THR A 88 -3.85 -0.66 -3.89
N ILE A 89 -3.20 -1.57 -3.17
CA ILE A 89 -3.79 -2.38 -2.11
C ILE A 89 -3.85 -1.54 -0.83
N HIS A 90 -5.07 -1.29 -0.36
CA HIS A 90 -5.35 -0.59 0.89
C HIS A 90 -5.93 -1.58 1.90
N PRO A 91 -5.10 -2.26 2.71
CA PRO A 91 -5.59 -3.26 3.65
C PRO A 91 -6.46 -2.64 4.75
N ASN A 92 -7.49 -3.38 5.18
CA ASN A 92 -8.24 -3.03 6.39
C ASN A 92 -7.40 -3.38 7.61
N LYS A 93 -6.61 -2.41 8.10
CA LYS A 93 -5.65 -2.62 9.20
C LYS A 93 -6.30 -3.20 10.45
N ARG A 94 -7.49 -2.72 10.82
CA ARG A 94 -8.23 -3.22 11.99
C ARG A 94 -8.51 -4.72 11.89
N ARG A 95 -9.04 -5.17 10.74
CA ARG A 95 -9.29 -6.60 10.49
C ARG A 95 -8.00 -7.42 10.43
N LEU A 96 -6.94 -6.86 9.85
CA LEU A 96 -5.66 -7.56 9.77
C LEU A 96 -5.03 -7.74 11.15
N VAL A 97 -5.08 -6.73 12.01
CA VAL A 97 -4.58 -6.85 13.40
C VAL A 97 -5.31 -7.97 14.15
N ASP A 98 -6.65 -8.06 14.02
CA ASP A 98 -7.42 -9.15 14.64
C ASP A 98 -6.99 -10.54 14.14
N ILE A 99 -6.58 -10.64 12.87
CA ILE A 99 -6.06 -11.88 12.28
C ILE A 99 -4.66 -12.17 12.81
N PHE A 100 -3.77 -11.18 12.87
CA PHE A 100 -2.38 -11.34 13.30
C PHE A 100 -2.25 -11.66 14.79
N ILE A 101 -3.11 -11.11 15.66
CA ILE A 101 -3.14 -11.46 17.10
C ILE A 101 -3.41 -12.95 17.30
N LYS A 102 -4.13 -13.59 16.37
CA LYS A 102 -4.51 -15.01 16.45
C LYS A 102 -3.62 -15.92 15.59
N ASN A 103 -2.55 -15.41 14.98
CA ASN A 103 -1.74 -16.14 13.98
C ASN A 103 -1.27 -17.52 14.46
N ASN A 104 -0.83 -17.65 15.71
CA ASN A 104 -0.28 -18.90 16.28
C ASN A 104 -1.33 -19.98 16.52
N THR A 105 -2.61 -19.67 16.35
CA THR A 105 -3.74 -20.60 16.59
C THR A 105 -4.47 -21.00 15.30
N ILE A 106 -4.13 -20.40 14.16
CA ILE A 106 -4.89 -20.53 12.91
C ILE A 106 -4.07 -21.30 11.87
N GLU A 107 -4.68 -22.31 11.25
CA GLU A 107 -4.11 -23.01 10.09
C GLU A 107 -3.88 -22.05 8.91
N TRP A 108 -2.77 -22.21 8.17
CA TRP A 108 -2.39 -21.34 7.06
C TRP A 108 -3.52 -21.11 6.05
N LYS A 109 -4.24 -22.15 5.65
CA LYS A 109 -5.35 -22.06 4.70
C LYS A 109 -6.48 -21.14 5.19
N VAL A 110 -6.79 -21.20 6.49
CA VAL A 110 -7.80 -20.35 7.13
C VAL A 110 -7.29 -18.92 7.25
N PHE A 111 -6.02 -18.74 7.58
CA PHE A 111 -5.35 -17.43 7.61
C PHE A 111 -5.40 -16.76 6.23
N GLU A 112 -4.99 -17.46 5.17
CA GLU A 112 -4.99 -16.99 3.79
C GLU A 112 -6.38 -16.50 3.36
N GLN A 113 -7.42 -17.31 3.63
CA GLN A 113 -8.80 -16.94 3.34
C GLN A 113 -9.25 -15.68 4.09
N ARG A 114 -8.86 -15.52 5.36
CA ARG A 114 -9.19 -14.34 6.17
C ARG A 114 -8.49 -13.08 5.65
N VAL A 115 -7.22 -13.16 5.29
CA VAL A 115 -6.46 -12.04 4.70
C VAL A 115 -7.06 -11.64 3.35
N ARG A 116 -7.32 -12.62 2.46
CA ARG A 116 -7.97 -12.35 1.16
C ARG A 116 -9.32 -11.68 1.32
N LYS A 117 -10.14 -12.10 2.30
CA LYS A 117 -11.42 -11.42 2.61
C LYS A 117 -11.20 -10.00 3.12
N ALA A 118 -10.23 -9.79 4.02
CA ALA A 118 -9.90 -8.48 4.57
C ALA A 118 -9.42 -7.47 3.51
N VAL A 119 -8.71 -7.94 2.48
CA VAL A 119 -8.21 -7.10 1.37
C VAL A 119 -9.27 -6.90 0.27
N LYS A 120 -10.09 -7.91 -0.06
CA LYS A 120 -11.15 -7.80 -1.09
C LYS A 120 -12.26 -6.81 -0.73
N GLN A 121 -12.57 -6.65 0.55
CA GLN A 121 -13.69 -5.83 1.02
C GLN A 121 -13.51 -4.31 0.84
N ILE A 122 -12.33 -3.82 0.42
CA ILE A 122 -12.11 -2.39 0.13
C ILE A 122 -12.67 -1.97 -1.25
N LYS A 123 -13.20 -2.90 -2.05
CA LYS A 123 -13.72 -2.62 -3.41
C LYS A 123 -15.16 -2.09 -3.49
N HIS A 124 -15.71 -1.44 -2.45
CA HIS A 124 -16.90 -0.62 -2.70
C HIS A 124 -16.44 0.67 -3.37
N VAL A 125 -16.57 0.72 -4.71
CA VAL A 125 -16.49 1.96 -5.49
C VAL A 125 -17.63 2.84 -4.98
N GLN A 126 -17.33 3.67 -3.98
CA GLN A 126 -18.30 4.62 -3.47
C GLN A 126 -18.30 5.82 -4.41
N SER A 127 -19.50 6.26 -4.79
CA SER A 127 -19.66 7.52 -5.50
C SER A 127 -19.04 8.63 -4.66
N ARG A 128 -18.15 9.42 -5.26
CA ARG A 128 -17.47 10.51 -4.58
C ARG A 128 -18.53 11.52 -4.12
N PRO A 129 -18.61 11.84 -2.81
CA PRO A 129 -19.46 12.93 -2.33
C PRO A 129 -19.05 14.25 -2.99
N LYS A 130 -20.02 15.08 -3.41
CA LYS A 130 -19.75 16.36 -4.09
C LYS A 130 -18.80 17.28 -3.31
N ALA A 131 -18.81 17.20 -1.97
CA ALA A 131 -17.99 18.00 -1.07
C ALA A 131 -16.51 17.55 -0.93
N ARG A 132 -16.15 16.32 -1.32
CA ARG A 132 -14.74 15.89 -1.30
C ARG A 132 -14.04 16.43 -2.53
N SER A 133 -12.80 16.92 -2.44
CA SER A 133 -12.11 17.46 -3.63
C SER A 133 -11.93 16.39 -4.73
N VAL A 134 -12.08 16.79 -5.99
CA VAL A 134 -11.82 15.91 -7.16
C VAL A 134 -10.35 15.46 -7.15
N TYR A 135 -9.43 16.35 -6.73
CA TYR A 135 -7.99 16.10 -6.70
C TYR A 135 -7.56 14.98 -5.76
N TRP A 136 -8.38 14.64 -4.75
CA TRP A 136 -8.08 13.51 -3.87
C TRP A 136 -8.28 12.15 -4.54
N TYR A 137 -9.21 12.05 -5.50
CA TYR A 137 -9.54 10.81 -6.22
C TYR A 137 -9.98 11.12 -7.67
N PRO A 138 -9.06 11.54 -8.56
CA PRO A 138 -9.40 11.89 -9.93
C PRO A 138 -9.66 10.62 -10.75
N GLN A 139 -10.86 10.04 -10.64
CA GLN A 139 -11.32 8.94 -11.50
C GLN A 139 -12.14 9.42 -12.71
N CYS A 140 -12.26 10.74 -12.89
CA CYS A 140 -12.86 11.33 -14.10
C CYS A 140 -11.96 11.09 -15.31
N LYS A 141 -12.53 10.63 -16.42
CA LYS A 141 -11.80 10.47 -17.71
C LYS A 141 -11.16 11.77 -18.20
N GLU A 142 -11.69 12.91 -17.79
CA GLU A 142 -11.18 14.26 -18.10
C GLU A 142 -9.91 14.61 -17.30
N CYS A 143 -9.73 13.98 -16.13
CA CYS A 143 -8.70 14.32 -15.16
C CYS A 143 -7.52 13.34 -15.15
N ILE A 144 -7.65 12.21 -15.86
CA ILE A 144 -6.63 11.15 -15.95
C ILE A 144 -5.74 11.44 -17.15
N CYS A 145 -4.44 11.22 -17.00
CA CYS A 145 -3.50 11.37 -18.11
C CYS A 145 -3.83 10.36 -19.21
N ARG A 146 -3.99 10.83 -20.45
CA ARG A 146 -4.17 9.96 -21.61
C ARG A 146 -2.78 9.52 -22.07
N THR A 147 -2.40 8.30 -21.72
CA THR A 147 -1.27 7.63 -22.34
C THR A 147 -1.71 7.16 -23.73
N TYR A 148 -1.20 7.83 -24.77
CA TYR A 148 -1.37 7.46 -26.17
C TYR A 148 -0.41 6.33 -26.54
#